data_AF-A0A923DA48-F1
#
_entry.id   AF-A0A923DA48-F1
#
_cell.length_a   1.000
_cell.length_b   1.000
_cell.length_c   1.000
_cell.angle_alpha   90.00
_cell.angle_beta   90.00
_cell.angle_gamma   90.00
#
_symmetry.space_group_name_H-M   'P 1'
#
loop_
_entity.id
_entity.type
_entity.pdbx_description
1 polymer ?
#
loop_
_entity_poly.entity_id
_entity_poly.type
_entity_poly.pdbx_seq_one_letter_code
_entity_poly.pdbx_strand_id
1 'polypeptide(L)'
;MAAIWSLSKIGGEKVRDTLEKALDDSEDDDEIEMLEDALENLQFTEGFNQFGLIDYEPENEEEIIAQTEADAWDDDSDETENAENDVEEEDE
;
A
#
# COMPACT_ATOMS: atom_id res chain seq x y z
N MET A 1 -14.37 -11.15 9.44
CA MET A 1 -14.01 -11.28 8.01
C MET A 1 -13.03 -10.21 7.55
N ALA A 2 -13.36 -8.90 7.52
CA ALA A 2 -12.39 -7.86 7.08
C ALA A 2 -11.05 -7.89 7.87
N ALA A 3 -11.09 -8.18 9.17
CA ALA A 3 -9.89 -8.29 9.99
C ALA A 3 -8.93 -9.41 9.54
N ILE A 4 -9.45 -10.59 9.16
CA ILE A 4 -8.66 -11.74 8.68
C ILE A 4 -7.93 -11.37 7.38
N TRP A 5 -8.66 -10.71 6.47
CA TRP A 5 -8.10 -10.24 5.20
C TRP A 5 -7.04 -9.15 5.39
N SER A 6 -7.29 -8.19 6.28
CA SER A 6 -6.32 -7.15 6.60
C SER A 6 -5.06 -7.72 7.25
N LEU A 7 -5.20 -8.71 8.14
CA LEU A 7 -4.08 -9.38 8.78
C LEU A 7 -3.16 -10.10 7.78
N SER A 8 -3.71 -10.80 6.78
CA SER A 8 -2.88 -11.47 5.77
C SER A 8 -2.19 -10.51 4.79
N LYS A 9 -2.73 -9.31 4.59
CA LYS A 9 -2.13 -8.27 3.72
C LYS A 9 -1.03 -7.45 4.40
N ILE A 10 -1.10 -7.29 5.72
CA ILE A 10 -0.09 -6.54 6.49
C ILE A 10 0.99 -7.49 7.03
N GLY A 11 0.59 -8.71 7.42
CA GLY A 11 1.48 -9.69 8.02
C GLY A 11 1.94 -9.34 9.44
N GLY A 12 2.89 -10.12 9.97
CA GLY A 12 3.51 -9.90 11.28
C GLY A 12 3.82 -11.21 12.02
N GLU A 13 4.77 -11.15 12.95
CA GLU A 13 5.36 -12.33 13.62
C GLU A 13 4.32 -13.29 14.23
N LYS A 14 3.21 -12.77 14.75
CA LYS A 14 2.15 -13.56 15.41
C LYS A 14 0.91 -13.79 14.56
N VAL A 15 0.86 -13.22 13.35
CA VAL A 15 -0.34 -13.26 12.52
C VAL A 15 -0.58 -14.70 12.02
N ARG A 16 0.49 -15.38 11.59
CA ARG A 16 0.44 -16.79 11.19
C ARG A 16 -0.14 -17.68 12.28
N ASP A 17 0.47 -17.68 13.47
CA ASP A 17 0.02 -18.50 14.60
C ASP A 17 -1.45 -18.21 14.97
N THR A 18 -1.88 -16.96 14.84
CA THR A 18 -3.27 -16.56 15.14
C THR A 18 -4.24 -17.12 14.09
N LEU A 19 -3.89 -17.04 12.80
CA LEU A 19 -4.73 -17.57 11.72
C LEU A 19 -4.76 -19.09 11.71
N GLU A 20 -3.63 -19.77 11.94
CA GLU A 20 -3.56 -21.23 12.05
C GLU A 20 -4.38 -21.75 13.24
N LYS A 21 -4.29 -21.08 14.39
CA LYS A 21 -5.14 -21.42 15.54
C LYS A 21 -6.62 -21.20 15.26
N ALA A 22 -6.97 -20.10 14.59
CA ALA A 22 -8.36 -19.84 14.23
C ALA A 22 -8.89 -20.90 13.26
N LEU A 23 -8.06 -21.36 12.32
CA LEU A 23 -8.40 -22.44 11.38
C LEU A 23 -8.64 -23.77 12.10
N ASP A 24 -7.76 -24.13 13.05
CA ASP A 24 -7.92 -25.34 13.86
C ASP A 24 -9.19 -25.30 14.75
N ASP A 25 -9.60 -24.11 15.20
CA ASP A 25 -10.76 -23.90 16.06
C ASP A 25 -12.08 -23.73 15.27
N SER A 26 -12.04 -23.52 13.94
CA SER A 26 -13.24 -23.28 13.10
C SER A 26 -13.91 -24.58 12.64
N GLU A 27 -15.24 -24.59 12.66
CA GLU A 27 -16.08 -25.72 12.20
C GLU A 27 -16.96 -25.34 10.99
N ASP A 28 -16.92 -24.07 10.57
CA ASP A 28 -17.72 -23.52 9.49
C ASP A 28 -16.91 -23.54 8.17
N ASP A 29 -17.42 -24.25 7.16
CA ASP A 29 -16.72 -24.45 5.89
C ASP A 29 -16.38 -23.13 5.18
N ASP A 30 -17.26 -22.10 5.27
CA ASP A 30 -17.02 -20.80 4.63
C ASP A 30 -15.91 -20.02 5.37
N GLU A 31 -15.85 -20.16 6.70
CA GLU A 31 -14.79 -19.54 7.52
C GLU A 31 -13.43 -20.22 7.31
N ILE A 32 -13.43 -21.55 7.21
CA ILE A 32 -12.24 -22.36 6.90
C ILE A 32 -11.64 -21.95 5.56
N GLU A 33 -12.45 -21.91 4.49
CA GLU A 33 -12.00 -21.49 3.15
C GLU A 33 -11.37 -20.09 3.20
N MET A 34 -11.99 -19.15 3.93
CA MET A 34 -11.47 -17.79 4.06
C MET A 34 -10.15 -17.71 4.83
N LEU A 35 -9.96 -18.55 5.85
CA LEU A 35 -8.73 -18.62 6.64
C LEU A 35 -7.58 -19.26 5.85
N GLU A 36 -7.87 -20.29 5.05
CA GLU A 36 -6.90 -20.90 4.13
C GLU A 36 -6.42 -19.89 3.07
N ASP A 37 -7.34 -19.15 2.44
CA ASP A 37 -7.02 -18.07 1.50
C ASP A 37 -6.16 -16.96 2.16
N ALA A 38 -6.47 -16.61 3.42
CA ALA A 38 -5.69 -15.63 4.16
C ALA A 38 -4.27 -16.13 4.47
N LEU A 39 -4.10 -17.40 4.80
CA LEU A 39 -2.78 -18.00 5.05
C LEU A 39 -1.91 -18.06 3.78
N GLU A 40 -2.51 -18.38 2.63
CA GLU A 40 -1.80 -18.33 1.34
C GLU A 40 -1.34 -16.91 1.01
N ASN A 41 -2.23 -15.93 1.18
CA ASN A 41 -1.89 -14.53 0.97
C ASN A 41 -0.83 -14.02 1.98
N LEU A 42 -0.89 -14.45 3.23
CA LEU A 42 0.11 -14.12 4.24
C LEU A 42 1.50 -14.62 3.84
N GLN A 43 1.58 -15.84 3.28
CA GLN A 43 2.84 -16.39 2.78
C GLN A 43 3.48 -15.51 1.70
N PHE A 44 2.67 -14.91 0.83
CA PHE A 44 3.15 -13.95 -0.16
C PHE A 44 3.70 -12.69 0.53
N THR A 45 2.93 -12.06 1.43
CA THR A 45 3.32 -10.85 2.16
C THR A 45 4.60 -11.05 2.99
N GLU A 46 4.72 -12.17 3.72
CA GLU A 46 5.92 -12.50 4.49
C GLU A 46 7.14 -12.74 3.59
N GLY A 47 6.92 -13.27 2.38
CA GLY A 47 7.96 -13.36 1.36
C GLY A 47 8.54 -12.00 0.97
N PHE A 48 7.73 -10.94 0.87
CA PHE A 48 8.22 -9.57 0.63
C PHE A 48 8.97 -8.99 1.83
N ASN A 49 8.53 -9.33 3.04
CA ASN A 49 9.17 -8.89 4.26
C ASN A 49 10.57 -9.52 4.43
N GLN A 50 10.76 -10.77 3.98
CA GLN A 50 12.09 -11.42 3.92
C GLN A 50 13.08 -10.70 2.98
N PHE A 51 12.59 -9.93 2.00
CA PHE A 51 13.44 -9.10 1.14
C PHE A 51 13.71 -7.70 1.72
N GLY A 52 13.26 -7.41 2.95
CA GLY A 52 13.44 -6.10 3.60
C GLY A 52 12.67 -4.97 2.91
N LEU A 53 11.66 -5.28 2.08
CA LEU A 53 10.88 -4.28 1.34
C LEU A 53 9.84 -3.59 2.23
N ILE A 54 9.48 -4.20 3.36
CA ILE A 54 8.52 -3.67 4.35
C ILE A 54 9.19 -3.62 5.74
N ASP A 55 10.51 -3.41 5.79
CA ASP A 55 11.19 -3.11 7.05
C ASP A 55 11.10 -1.60 7.28
N TYR A 56 9.89 -1.14 7.61
CA TYR A 56 9.61 0.26 7.92
C TYR A 56 9.81 0.47 9.43
N GLU A 57 10.99 0.96 9.80
CA GLU A 57 11.34 1.35 11.16
C GLU A 57 11.50 2.88 11.21
N PRO A 58 10.41 3.66 11.30
CA PRO A 58 10.52 5.11 11.40
C PRO A 58 11.16 5.45 12.75
N GLU A 59 12.29 6.14 12.74
CA GLU A 59 13.01 6.44 13.98
C GLU A 59 12.24 7.48 14.82
N ASN A 60 11.41 8.32 14.20
CA ASN A 60 10.38 9.14 14.87
C ASN A 60 9.24 9.61 13.94
N GLU A 61 8.25 10.29 14.53
CA GLU A 61 7.08 10.87 13.84
C GLU A 61 7.40 12.03 12.88
N GLU A 62 8.50 12.77 13.11
CA GLU A 62 8.94 13.89 12.26
C GLU A 62 9.53 13.40 10.92
N GLU A 63 10.15 12.22 10.90
CA GLU A 63 10.68 11.58 9.68
C GLU A 63 9.56 11.19 8.70
N ILE A 64 8.41 10.73 9.23
CA ILE A 64 7.22 10.35 8.45
C ILE A 64 6.66 11.55 7.67
N ILE A 65 6.59 12.71 8.33
CA ILE A 65 6.06 13.95 7.74
C ILE A 65 7.01 14.45 6.64
N ALA A 66 8.32 14.43 6.89
CA ALA A 66 9.32 14.87 5.92
C ALA A 66 9.33 14.04 4.62
N GLN A 67 9.14 12.72 4.72
CA GLN A 67 9.04 11.84 3.54
C GLN A 67 7.77 12.12 2.72
N THR A 68 6.66 12.38 3.39
CA THR A 68 5.36 12.66 2.75
C THR A 68 5.37 14.01 2.03
N GLU A 69 6.06 15.01 2.59
CA GLU A 69 6.21 16.32 1.95
C GLU A 69 7.14 16.28 0.72
N ALA A 70 8.13 15.39 0.69
CA ALA A 70 9.04 15.25 -0.46
C ALA A 70 8.35 14.70 -1.72
N ASP A 71 7.42 13.75 -1.56
CA ASP A 71 6.65 13.16 -2.69
C ASP A 71 5.54 14.09 -3.22
N ALA A 72 5.21 15.17 -2.51
CA ALA A 72 4.15 16.11 -2.90
C ALA A 72 4.66 17.25 -3.83
N TRP A 73 5.94 17.29 -4.17
CA TRP A 73 6.59 18.39 -4.92
C TRP A 73 7.23 17.94 -6.25
N ASP A 74 6.69 16.90 -6.89
CA ASP A 74 7.03 16.55 -8.28
C ASP A 74 5.79 16.61 -9.20
N ASP A 75 4.83 17.49 -8.87
CA ASP A 75 3.88 18.02 -9.85
C ASP A 75 4.61 19.14 -10.58
N ASP A 76 5.45 18.75 -11.55
CA ASP A 76 6.07 19.63 -12.53
C ASP A 76 4.91 20.34 -13.24
N SER A 77 4.56 21.52 -12.74
CA SER A 77 3.55 22.38 -13.33
C SER A 77 4.08 22.85 -14.67
N ASP A 78 3.89 22.04 -15.71
CA ASP A 78 4.18 22.40 -17.09
C ASP A 78 3.45 23.72 -17.39
N GLU A 79 4.25 24.78 -17.51
CA GLU A 79 3.85 26.12 -17.85
C GLU A 79 3.00 26.10 -19.12
N THR A 80 1.71 26.44 -19.01
CA THR A 80 0.96 26.90 -20.18
C THR A 80 1.45 28.29 -20.54
N GLU A 81 2.51 28.34 -21.35
CA GLU A 81 2.97 29.56 -22.00
C GLU A 81 1.81 30.16 -22.81
N ASN A 82 1.33 31.30 -22.31
CA ASN A 82 0.26 32.09 -22.88
C ASN A 82 0.78 32.76 -24.18
N ALA A 83 0.68 32.08 -25.32
CA ALA A 83 0.96 32.66 -26.63
C ALA A 83 -0.30 33.33 -27.20
N GLU A 84 -0.80 34.37 -26.53
CA GLU A 84 -1.62 35.39 -27.17
C GLU A 84 -0.76 36.64 -27.32
N ASN A 85 -0.14 36.82 -28.50
CA ASN A 85 0.24 38.16 -28.93
C ASN A 85 0.09 38.31 -30.44
N ASP A 86 -0.65 39.36 -30.78
CA ASP A 86 -1.13 39.79 -32.10
C ASP A 86 -0.12 39.70 -33.24
N VAL A 87 -0.62 39.22 -34.39
CA VAL A 87 -0.22 39.76 -35.69
C VAL A 87 -1.51 40.11 -36.44
N GLU A 88 -1.93 41.38 -36.33
CA GLU A 88 -2.83 42.02 -37.28
C GLU A 88 -2.12 42.20 -38.64
N GLU A 89 -2.93 42.54 -39.65
CA GLU A 89 -2.64 42.95 -41.03
C GLU A 89 -2.80 41.87 -42.12
N GLU A 90 -4.06 41.54 -42.44
CA GLU A 90 -4.45 41.23 -43.82
C GLU A 90 -4.61 42.56 -44.57
N ASP A 91 -3.69 42.90 -45.47
CA ASP A 91 -3.89 43.97 -46.44
C ASP A 91 -3.48 43.52 -47.87
N GLU A 92 -4.45 43.72 -48.77
CA GLU A 92 -4.48 43.75 -50.25
C GLU A 92 -4.38 42.46 -51.09
#